data_AF-A0A438MZC8-F1
#
_entry.id   AF-A0A438MZC8-F1
#
_cell.length_a   1.000
_cell.length_b   1.000
_cell.length_c   1.000
_cell.angle_alpha   90.00
_cell.angle_beta   90.00
_cell.angle_gamma   90.00
#
_symmetry.space_group_name_H-M   'P 1'
#
loop_
_entity.id
_entity.type
_entity.pdbx_description
1 polymer ?
#
loop_
_entity_poly.entity_id
_entity_poly.type
_entity_poly.pdbx_seq_one_letter_code
_entity_poly.pdbx_strand_id
1 'polypeptide(L)'
;MRSFLEPRLAIATLWSENPASKELSSTAWMNGLRGWAAFSVFNFHYLFAFTDIVSVGYGYDRDHRQIFALPPFRLLYDGGTCVNIFFVISGYVCSSQTLKLVSSKRMPDLGKTLSTSLFRRWFRLYLPCMCMMLITALMTHFGLFGFTDGMMAEREKFFPGPLAEDNLTRFGSLRQQLVFFATEVHQLVDIWNVKPVYAKHDPHLWTIPYEYRASIHLYLTILALAQCHCFVRLGGFVALSALHLSLGRWEMPLFLLGAAIAQYRIICDNPSSLLPNSRQSEQMPSNAAQNGENRSLLRERVSKLVRLLAFAVALYLMTYPIAGYKRPAPGYIWINNYIPRWYKRKEKLPKSIGVLMFFADSHNTWVKLCLACIWCMDLSFTPLDMQFPTGFGGLLATIR
;
A
#
# COMPACT_ATOMS: atom_id res chain seq x y z
N MET A 1 1.99 -13.90 -26.54
CA MET A 1 1.42 -13.11 -25.41
C MET A 1 1.36 -11.62 -25.80
N ARG A 2 0.69 -11.31 -26.91
CA ARG A 2 0.40 -9.97 -27.43
C ARG A 2 -1.12 -9.93 -27.64
N SER A 3 -1.90 -9.49 -26.66
CA SER A 3 -3.34 -9.16 -26.85
C SER A 3 -4.01 -8.58 -25.58
N PHE A 4 -3.30 -7.79 -24.79
CA PHE A 4 -3.94 -6.95 -23.77
C PHE A 4 -3.57 -5.53 -24.11
N LEU A 5 -4.35 -4.88 -24.98
CA LEU A 5 -4.45 -3.42 -25.21
C LEU A 5 -5.09 -3.15 -26.59
N GLU A 6 -6.41 -3.19 -26.69
CA GLU A 6 -7.13 -2.31 -27.61
C GLU A 6 -8.23 -1.60 -26.82
N PRO A 7 -7.96 -0.34 -26.47
CA PRO A 7 -8.65 0.75 -27.14
C PRO A 7 -7.69 1.92 -27.43
N ARG A 8 -6.61 1.65 -28.19
CA ARG A 8 -5.72 2.72 -28.68
C ARG A 8 -6.13 3.25 -30.05
N LEU A 9 -6.82 2.45 -30.86
CA LEU A 9 -7.27 2.86 -32.20
C LEU A 9 -8.36 3.95 -32.16
N ALA A 10 -9.31 3.87 -31.23
CA ALA A 10 -10.39 4.86 -31.13
C ALA A 10 -9.92 6.23 -30.60
N ILE A 11 -8.95 6.26 -29.69
CA ILE A 11 -8.41 7.52 -29.14
C ILE A 11 -7.49 8.20 -30.16
N ALA A 12 -6.68 7.42 -30.89
CA ALA A 12 -5.78 7.95 -31.91
C ALA A 12 -6.50 8.46 -33.18
N THR A 13 -7.73 7.98 -33.45
CA THR A 13 -8.56 8.49 -34.55
C THR A 13 -9.39 9.72 -34.15
N LEU A 14 -9.78 9.85 -32.88
CA LEU A 14 -10.54 11.00 -32.38
C LEU A 14 -9.67 12.22 -32.04
N TRP A 15 -8.40 12.00 -31.69
CA TRP A 15 -7.44 13.06 -31.36
C TRP A 15 -6.23 12.87 -32.25
N SER A 16 -6.01 13.79 -33.21
CA SER A 16 -4.88 13.74 -34.16
C SER A 16 -3.52 14.02 -33.50
N GLU A 17 -3.31 13.55 -32.28
CA GLU A 17 -2.00 13.53 -31.65
C GLU A 17 -1.26 12.28 -32.14
N ASN A 18 -0.25 12.48 -32.98
CA ASN A 18 0.81 11.48 -33.14
C ASN A 18 1.46 11.32 -31.76
N PRO A 19 1.23 10.22 -31.02
CA PRO A 19 1.87 10.06 -29.73
C PRO A 19 3.31 9.67 -30.05
N ALA A 20 4.21 10.66 -30.04
CA ALA A 20 5.64 10.40 -29.94
C ALA A 20 5.82 9.31 -28.88
N SER A 21 6.46 8.19 -29.26
CA SER A 21 6.56 6.99 -28.43
C SER A 21 7.35 7.29 -27.16
N LYS A 22 6.67 7.87 -26.17
CA LYS A 22 7.26 8.23 -24.90
C LYS A 22 7.51 6.91 -24.18
N GLU A 23 8.77 6.53 -24.02
CA GLU A 23 9.13 5.36 -23.25
C GLU A 23 8.44 5.44 -21.89
N LEU A 24 7.58 4.45 -21.62
CA LEU A 24 6.83 4.41 -20.37
C LEU A 24 7.83 4.24 -19.22
N SER A 25 7.79 5.15 -18.26
CA SER A 25 8.61 5.02 -17.04
C SER A 25 8.42 3.65 -16.39
N SER A 26 9.47 3.11 -15.75
CA SER A 26 9.43 1.85 -15.00
C SER A 26 8.33 1.79 -13.91
N THR A 27 7.76 2.94 -13.54
CA THR A 27 6.65 3.07 -12.59
C THR A 27 5.29 3.36 -13.23
N ALA A 28 5.17 3.38 -14.57
CA ALA A 28 3.91 3.70 -15.27
C ALA A 28 2.77 2.74 -14.93
N TRP A 29 3.07 1.46 -14.72
CA TRP A 29 2.09 0.45 -14.27
C TRP A 29 1.47 0.81 -12.91
N MET A 30 2.21 1.50 -12.03
CA MET A 30 1.69 1.94 -10.73
C MET A 30 0.63 3.03 -10.89
N ASN A 31 0.76 3.89 -11.90
CA ASN A 31 -0.26 4.89 -12.21
C ASN A 31 -1.54 4.23 -12.73
N GLY A 32 -1.41 3.22 -13.59
CA GLY A 32 -2.55 2.41 -14.04
C GLY A 32 -3.26 1.71 -12.88
N LEU A 33 -2.49 1.09 -11.97
CA LEU A 33 -3.04 0.43 -10.80
C LEU A 33 -3.72 1.40 -9.83
N ARG A 34 -3.15 2.60 -9.63
CA ARG A 34 -3.80 3.68 -8.85
C ARG A 34 -5.11 4.13 -9.47
N GLY A 35 -5.17 4.26 -10.80
CA GLY A 35 -6.39 4.63 -11.53
C GLY A 35 -7.49 3.58 -11.37
N TRP A 36 -7.15 2.29 -11.55
CA TRP A 36 -8.08 1.19 -11.31
C TRP A 36 -8.55 1.14 -9.85
N ALA A 37 -7.65 1.34 -8.89
CA ALA A 37 -8.00 1.38 -7.47
C ALA A 37 -8.94 2.56 -7.15
N ALA A 38 -8.72 3.74 -7.74
CA ALA A 38 -9.59 4.89 -7.56
C ALA A 38 -11.00 4.65 -8.13
N PHE A 39 -11.09 4.04 -9.32
CA PHE A 39 -12.36 3.63 -9.91
C PHE A 39 -13.11 2.62 -9.01
N SER A 40 -12.41 1.63 -8.47
CA SER A 40 -13.02 0.64 -7.57
C SER A 40 -13.46 1.25 -6.22
N VAL A 41 -12.71 2.22 -5.67
CA VAL A 41 -13.15 2.99 -4.50
C VAL A 41 -14.39 3.83 -4.79
N PHE A 42 -14.49 4.43 -5.97
CA PHE A 42 -15.70 5.14 -6.39
C PHE A 42 -16.90 4.19 -6.44
N ASN A 43 -16.76 3.03 -7.10
CA ASN A 43 -17.82 2.02 -7.14
C ASN A 43 -18.18 1.51 -5.73
N PHE A 44 -17.19 1.33 -4.85
CA PHE A 44 -17.43 0.96 -3.47
C PHE A 44 -18.34 1.96 -2.79
N HIS A 45 -18.01 3.26 -2.80
CA HIS A 45 -18.82 4.28 -2.13
C HIS A 45 -20.20 4.46 -2.75
N TYR A 46 -20.28 4.40 -4.08
CA TYR A 46 -21.56 4.43 -4.77
C TYR A 46 -22.44 3.26 -4.34
N LEU A 47 -21.93 2.02 -4.43
CA LEU A 47 -22.71 0.83 -4.06
C LEU A 47 -23.00 0.74 -2.56
N PHE A 48 -22.11 1.23 -1.70
CA PHE A 48 -22.26 1.19 -0.24
C PHE A 48 -23.46 2.02 0.26
N ALA A 49 -23.86 3.05 -0.50
CA ALA A 49 -25.05 3.84 -0.22
C ALA A 49 -26.36 3.12 -0.57
N PHE A 50 -26.34 2.23 -1.57
CA PHE A 50 -27.56 1.62 -2.12
C PHE A 50 -27.69 0.11 -1.89
N THR A 51 -26.61 -0.60 -1.55
CA THR A 51 -26.57 -2.05 -1.49
C THR A 51 -25.57 -2.55 -0.44
N ASP A 52 -25.82 -3.71 0.15
CA ASP A 52 -24.91 -4.36 1.10
C ASP A 52 -23.95 -5.37 0.45
N ILE A 53 -23.98 -5.51 -0.89
CA ILE A 53 -23.10 -6.40 -1.68
C ILE A 53 -21.61 -6.15 -1.39
N VAL A 54 -21.23 -4.92 -1.11
CA VAL A 54 -19.84 -4.54 -0.79
C VAL A 54 -19.40 -5.08 0.58
N SER A 55 -20.33 -5.44 1.45
CA SER A 55 -20.06 -5.91 2.81
C SER A 55 -19.97 -7.43 2.91
N VAL A 56 -20.83 -8.16 2.21
CA VAL A 56 -20.95 -9.63 2.33
C VAL A 56 -20.36 -10.36 1.12
N GLY A 57 -20.06 -11.65 1.28
CA GLY A 57 -19.52 -12.50 0.21
C GLY A 57 -20.59 -13.30 -0.51
N TYR A 58 -20.22 -13.86 -1.67
CA TYR A 58 -21.10 -14.75 -2.45
C TYR A 58 -21.65 -15.91 -1.61
N GLY A 59 -22.96 -16.13 -1.68
CA GLY A 59 -23.64 -17.23 -1.01
C GLY A 59 -23.84 -17.04 0.49
N TYR A 60 -23.69 -15.81 1.01
CA TYR A 60 -24.05 -15.49 2.40
C TYR A 60 -25.53 -15.78 2.69
N ASP A 61 -26.43 -15.39 1.79
CA ASP A 61 -27.86 -15.69 1.84
C ASP A 61 -28.42 -15.99 0.43
N ARG A 62 -29.75 -15.96 0.26
CA ARG A 62 -30.42 -16.19 -1.03
C ARG A 62 -30.26 -15.03 -2.00
N ASP A 63 -30.14 -13.81 -1.51
CA ASP A 63 -30.08 -12.58 -2.31
C ASP A 63 -28.65 -12.28 -2.81
N HIS A 64 -27.65 -12.81 -2.11
CA HIS A 64 -26.22 -12.63 -2.41
C HIS A 64 -25.62 -13.73 -3.29
N ARG A 65 -26.32 -14.13 -4.36
CA ARG A 65 -25.86 -15.17 -5.33
C ARG A 65 -25.48 -14.64 -6.71
N GLN A 66 -25.15 -13.35 -6.76
CA GLN A 66 -24.79 -12.66 -8.00
C GLN A 66 -23.37 -13.02 -8.44
N ILE A 67 -23.16 -13.21 -9.74
CA ILE A 67 -21.84 -13.56 -10.32
C ILE A 67 -20.78 -12.50 -9.96
N PHE A 68 -21.18 -11.23 -9.88
CA PHE A 68 -20.28 -10.13 -9.50
C PHE A 68 -19.77 -10.18 -8.06
N ALA A 69 -20.35 -11.02 -7.18
CA ALA A 69 -19.84 -11.25 -5.83
C ALA A 69 -18.70 -12.27 -5.77
N LEU A 70 -18.42 -12.97 -6.86
CA LEU A 70 -17.32 -13.92 -6.97
C LEU A 70 -15.97 -13.23 -7.24
N PRO A 71 -14.86 -13.82 -6.81
CA PRO A 71 -13.53 -13.48 -7.33
C PRO A 71 -13.43 -13.79 -8.83
N PRO A 72 -12.72 -12.99 -9.65
CA PRO A 72 -12.06 -11.73 -9.31
C PRO A 72 -13.00 -10.50 -9.44
N PHE A 73 -14.24 -10.67 -9.92
CA PHE A 73 -15.14 -9.55 -10.27
C PHE A 73 -15.44 -8.60 -9.11
N ARG A 74 -15.49 -9.13 -7.88
CA ARG A 74 -15.64 -8.32 -6.66
C ARG A 74 -14.59 -7.22 -6.52
N LEU A 75 -13.40 -7.38 -7.09
CA LEU A 75 -12.33 -6.39 -7.06
C LEU A 75 -12.73 -5.06 -7.72
N LEU A 76 -13.74 -5.05 -8.61
CA LEU A 76 -14.26 -3.84 -9.25
C LEU A 76 -14.92 -2.86 -8.28
N TYR A 77 -15.26 -3.30 -7.06
CA TYR A 77 -15.88 -2.46 -6.04
C TYR A 77 -15.36 -2.77 -4.62
N ASP A 78 -14.22 -3.47 -4.48
CA ASP A 78 -13.65 -3.75 -3.16
C ASP A 78 -12.74 -2.60 -2.69
N GLY A 79 -13.36 -1.57 -2.11
CA GLY A 79 -12.64 -0.40 -1.59
C GLY A 79 -11.61 -0.74 -0.52
N GLY A 80 -11.85 -1.79 0.29
CA GLY A 80 -10.93 -2.22 1.33
C GLY A 80 -9.57 -2.66 0.79
N THR A 81 -9.58 -3.40 -0.31
CA THR A 81 -8.37 -3.84 -1.03
C THR A 81 -7.69 -2.69 -1.73
N CYS A 82 -8.45 -1.79 -2.35
CA CYS A 82 -7.89 -0.63 -3.02
C CYS A 82 -7.16 0.31 -2.06
N VAL A 83 -7.68 0.52 -0.84
CA VAL A 83 -6.96 1.25 0.22
C VAL A 83 -5.63 0.56 0.56
N ASN A 84 -5.62 -0.77 0.68
CA ASN A 84 -4.39 -1.52 0.94
C ASN A 84 -3.36 -1.36 -0.21
N ILE A 85 -3.83 -1.39 -1.46
CA ILE A 85 -3.00 -1.12 -2.65
C ILE A 85 -2.39 0.27 -2.56
N PHE A 86 -3.17 1.31 -2.24
CA PHE A 86 -2.66 2.67 -2.11
C PHE A 86 -1.54 2.77 -1.06
N PHE A 87 -1.69 2.12 0.10
CA PHE A 87 -0.66 2.12 1.15
C PHE A 87 0.64 1.43 0.71
N VAL A 88 0.57 0.29 0.04
CA VAL A 88 1.77 -0.38 -0.50
C VAL A 88 2.46 0.48 -1.56
N ILE A 89 1.72 1.02 -2.52
CA ILE A 89 2.30 1.88 -3.57
C ILE A 89 2.89 3.14 -2.96
N SER A 90 2.23 3.75 -1.97
CA SER A 90 2.74 4.95 -1.32
C SER A 90 4.03 4.68 -0.54
N GLY A 91 4.12 3.57 0.18
CA GLY A 91 5.36 3.13 0.81
C GLY A 91 6.50 2.93 -0.18
N TYR A 92 6.22 2.26 -1.30
CA TYR A 92 7.18 2.06 -2.39
C TYR A 92 7.65 3.39 -3.00
N VAL A 93 6.72 4.27 -3.38
CA VAL A 93 7.04 5.53 -4.06
C VAL A 93 7.77 6.50 -3.13
N CYS A 94 7.31 6.63 -1.88
CA CYS A 94 7.90 7.55 -0.91
C CYS A 94 9.32 7.16 -0.50
N SER A 95 9.64 5.87 -0.50
CA SER A 95 10.99 5.38 -0.20
C SER A 95 11.91 5.35 -1.43
N SER A 96 11.37 5.28 -2.65
CA SER A 96 12.17 4.99 -3.85
C SER A 96 13.33 5.98 -4.09
N GLN A 97 13.12 7.29 -3.94
CA GLN A 97 14.16 8.27 -4.18
C GLN A 97 15.22 8.26 -3.07
N THR A 98 14.79 8.20 -1.82
CA THR A 98 15.69 8.24 -0.65
C THR A 98 16.52 6.96 -0.55
N LEU A 99 15.92 5.80 -0.83
CA LEU A 99 16.65 4.53 -0.88
C LEU A 99 17.67 4.48 -2.02
N LYS A 100 17.39 5.10 -3.16
CA LYS A 100 18.38 5.25 -4.25
C LYS A 100 19.56 6.12 -3.82
N LEU A 101 19.32 7.27 -3.18
CA LEU A 101 20.40 8.13 -2.65
C LEU A 101 21.27 7.39 -1.65
N VAL A 102 20.63 6.68 -0.71
CA VAL A 102 21.31 5.87 0.31
C VAL A 102 22.16 4.78 -0.35
N SER A 103 21.62 4.08 -1.34
CA SER A 103 22.33 3.00 -2.03
C SER A 103 23.47 3.50 -2.92
N SER A 104 23.36 4.72 -3.47
CA SER A 104 24.42 5.38 -4.23
C SER A 104 25.43 6.16 -3.37
N LYS A 105 25.45 5.97 -2.04
CA LYS A 105 26.33 6.67 -1.09
C LYS A 105 26.23 8.21 -1.14
N ARG A 106 25.12 8.77 -1.63
CA ARG A 106 24.85 10.22 -1.67
C ARG A 106 24.14 10.70 -0.39
N MET A 107 24.78 10.44 0.76
CA MET A 107 24.24 10.81 2.07
C MET A 107 24.05 12.33 2.28
N PRO A 108 24.90 13.23 1.76
CA PRO A 108 24.70 14.67 1.93
C PRO A 108 23.35 15.17 1.38
N ASP A 109 22.83 14.54 0.32
CA ASP A 109 21.55 14.92 -0.30
C ASP A 109 20.31 14.36 0.40
N LEU A 110 20.50 13.42 1.34
CA LEU A 110 19.41 12.68 1.98
C LEU A 110 18.53 13.59 2.83
N GLY A 111 19.14 14.42 3.70
CA GLY A 111 18.42 15.31 4.60
C GLY A 111 17.55 16.32 3.84
N LYS A 112 18.10 16.94 2.80
CA LYS A 112 17.37 17.85 1.91
C LYS A 112 16.19 17.14 1.25
N THR A 113 16.43 15.95 0.69
CA THR A 113 15.39 15.17 0.00
C THR A 113 14.26 14.74 0.93
N LEU A 114 14.59 14.25 2.13
CA LEU A 114 13.61 13.86 3.14
C LEU A 114 12.77 15.05 3.60
N SER A 115 13.42 16.16 3.96
CA SER A 115 12.75 17.38 4.42
C SER A 115 11.76 17.90 3.36
N THR A 116 12.19 18.06 2.11
CA THR A 116 11.29 18.57 1.08
C THR A 116 10.17 17.59 0.72
N SER A 117 10.44 16.29 0.79
CA SER A 117 9.41 15.27 0.56
C SER A 117 8.36 15.26 1.66
N LEU A 118 8.77 15.32 2.93
CA LEU A 118 7.87 15.37 4.08
C LEU A 118 7.02 16.64 4.07
N PHE A 119 7.64 17.81 3.85
CA PHE A 119 6.94 19.10 3.83
C PHE A 119 5.89 19.16 2.71
N ARG A 120 6.29 18.91 1.45
CA ARG A 120 5.35 18.95 0.31
C ARG A 120 4.24 17.92 0.43
N ARG A 121 4.52 16.77 1.04
CA ARG A 121 3.55 15.69 1.19
C ARG A 121 2.42 16.06 2.15
N TRP A 122 2.71 16.82 3.21
CA TRP A 122 1.65 17.34 4.09
C TRP A 122 0.65 18.17 3.30
N PHE A 123 1.10 19.17 2.54
CA PHE A 123 0.21 20.00 1.71
C PHE A 123 -0.52 19.19 0.65
N ARG A 124 0.18 18.30 -0.07
CA ARG A 124 -0.44 17.48 -1.11
C ARG A 124 -1.56 16.60 -0.58
N LEU A 125 -1.45 16.10 0.66
CA LEU A 125 -2.44 15.24 1.28
C LEU A 125 -3.58 16.04 1.92
N TYR A 126 -3.27 17.06 2.73
CA TYR A 126 -4.29 17.76 3.51
C TYR A 126 -4.94 18.94 2.78
N LEU A 127 -4.20 19.69 1.97
CA LEU A 127 -4.72 20.92 1.36
C LEU A 127 -5.93 20.67 0.44
N PRO A 128 -5.91 19.69 -0.49
CA PRO A 128 -7.10 19.40 -1.30
C PRO A 128 -8.30 18.98 -0.46
N CYS A 129 -8.07 18.18 0.58
CA CYS A 129 -9.12 17.72 1.49
C CYS A 129 -9.73 18.88 2.29
N MET A 130 -8.90 19.77 2.85
CA MET A 130 -9.35 20.96 3.56
C MET A 130 -10.14 21.91 2.65
N CYS A 131 -9.71 22.08 1.40
CA CYS A 131 -10.46 22.88 0.42
C CYS A 131 -11.84 22.27 0.15
N MET A 132 -11.94 20.96 -0.07
CA MET A 132 -13.23 20.28 -0.31
C MET A 132 -14.14 20.34 0.92
N MET A 133 -13.59 20.15 2.12
CA MET A 133 -14.34 20.32 3.37
C MET A 133 -14.83 21.75 3.54
N LEU A 134 -14.02 22.75 3.20
CA LEU A 134 -14.41 24.17 3.27
C LEU A 134 -15.53 24.48 2.28
N ILE A 135 -15.42 24.01 1.03
CA ILE A 135 -16.47 24.15 0.02
C ILE A 135 -17.77 23.54 0.54
N THR A 136 -17.70 22.32 1.07
CA THR A 136 -18.84 21.60 1.62
C THR A 136 -19.46 22.34 2.82
N ALA A 137 -18.64 22.91 3.70
CA ALA A 137 -19.09 23.73 4.82
C ALA A 137 -19.84 24.99 4.35
N LEU A 138 -19.31 25.69 3.33
CA LEU A 138 -19.95 26.86 2.74
C LEU A 138 -21.27 26.50 2.05
N MET A 139 -21.28 25.43 1.26
CA MET A 139 -22.50 24.90 0.63
C MET A 139 -23.58 24.57 1.68
N THR A 140 -23.19 23.97 2.80
CA THR A 140 -24.09 23.66 3.93
C THR A 140 -24.66 24.94 4.54
N HIS A 141 -23.83 25.95 4.78
CA HIS A 141 -24.28 27.23 5.34
C HIS A 141 -25.32 27.93 4.45
N PHE A 142 -25.10 27.92 3.13
CA PHE A 142 -26.04 28.46 2.14
C PHE A 142 -27.27 27.58 1.89
N GLY A 143 -27.37 26.42 2.55
CA GLY A 143 -28.54 25.55 2.47
C GLY A 143 -28.62 24.73 1.18
N LEU A 144 -27.51 24.55 0.45
CA LEU A 144 -27.51 23.81 -0.81
C LEU A 144 -27.84 22.33 -0.64
N PHE A 145 -27.69 21.77 0.56
CA PHE A 145 -28.07 20.38 0.85
C PHE A 145 -29.54 20.22 1.26
N GLY A 146 -30.32 21.29 1.38
CA GLY A 146 -31.73 21.20 1.80
C GLY A 146 -32.62 20.40 0.84
N PHE A 147 -32.23 20.26 -0.44
CA PHE A 147 -32.99 19.43 -1.39
C PHE A 147 -32.92 17.93 -1.08
N THR A 148 -31.91 17.47 -0.31
CA THR A 148 -31.78 16.06 0.08
C THR A 148 -32.53 15.72 1.37
N ASP A 149 -33.06 16.71 2.11
CA ASP A 149 -33.70 16.49 3.41
C ASP A 149 -34.86 15.47 3.34
N GLY A 150 -35.70 15.56 2.30
CA GLY A 150 -36.77 14.59 2.09
C GLY A 150 -36.25 13.18 1.78
N MET A 151 -35.16 13.06 1.01
CA MET A 151 -34.54 11.78 0.69
C MET A 151 -33.87 11.15 1.92
N MET A 152 -33.29 11.96 2.80
CA MET A 152 -32.67 11.50 4.04
C MET A 152 -33.70 11.17 5.12
N ALA A 153 -34.84 11.85 5.16
CA ALA A 153 -35.95 11.46 6.03
C ALA A 153 -36.50 10.07 5.67
N GLU A 154 -36.58 9.77 4.37
CA GLU A 154 -36.93 8.44 3.84
C GLU A 154 -35.67 7.62 3.47
N ARG A 155 -34.60 7.70 4.29
CA ARG A 155 -33.30 7.08 3.99
C ARG A 155 -33.41 5.61 3.58
N GLU A 156 -34.23 4.81 4.27
CA GLU A 156 -34.35 3.38 3.97
C GLU A 156 -34.87 3.09 2.56
N LYS A 157 -35.63 4.03 1.97
CA LYS A 157 -36.15 3.93 0.61
C LYS A 157 -35.15 4.41 -0.44
N PHE A 158 -34.47 5.52 -0.18
CA PHE A 158 -33.56 6.14 -1.16
C PHE A 158 -32.11 5.63 -1.06
N PHE A 159 -31.67 5.26 0.14
CA PHE A 159 -30.32 4.80 0.47
C PHE A 159 -30.37 3.57 1.40
N PRO A 160 -30.89 2.42 0.92
CA PRO A 160 -31.05 1.21 1.72
C PRO A 160 -29.72 0.54 2.10
N GLY A 161 -28.59 1.05 1.60
CA GLY A 161 -27.28 0.50 1.88
C GLY A 161 -26.88 0.59 3.36
N PRO A 162 -25.84 -0.15 3.75
CA PRO A 162 -25.32 -0.18 5.12
C PRO A 162 -24.67 1.14 5.60
N LEU A 163 -24.42 2.11 4.72
CA LEU A 163 -23.80 3.40 5.05
C LEU A 163 -24.82 4.38 5.63
N ALA A 164 -24.81 4.61 6.95
CA ALA A 164 -25.60 5.65 7.60
C ALA A 164 -24.80 6.95 7.69
N GLU A 165 -24.83 7.76 6.62
CA GLU A 165 -24.37 9.15 6.64
C GLU A 165 -25.55 10.09 6.86
N ASP A 166 -25.44 10.96 7.85
CA ASP A 166 -26.46 11.96 8.15
C ASP A 166 -26.29 13.19 7.24
N ASN A 167 -27.38 13.91 6.98
CA ASN A 167 -27.29 15.22 6.33
C ASN A 167 -26.46 16.20 7.18
N LEU A 168 -25.71 17.06 6.49
CA LEU A 168 -24.83 18.02 7.14
C LEU A 168 -25.63 19.02 7.97
N THR A 169 -25.19 19.24 9.20
CA THR A 169 -25.83 20.19 10.11
C THR A 169 -25.56 21.61 9.65
N ARG A 170 -26.62 22.34 9.31
CA ARG A 170 -26.57 23.78 9.01
C ARG A 170 -26.64 24.59 10.30
N PHE A 171 -25.59 25.37 10.58
CA PHE A 171 -25.58 26.28 11.73
C PHE A 171 -26.18 27.64 11.38
N GLY A 172 -26.72 28.34 12.38
CA GLY A 172 -27.41 29.63 12.21
C GLY A 172 -26.51 30.79 11.79
N SER A 173 -25.19 30.68 11.98
CA SER A 173 -24.22 31.70 11.55
C SER A 173 -23.05 31.10 10.78
N LEU A 174 -22.50 31.87 9.82
CA LEU A 174 -21.31 31.47 9.06
C LEU A 174 -20.13 31.20 10.00
N ARG A 175 -19.98 32.00 11.05
CA ARG A 175 -18.95 31.81 12.08
C ARG A 175 -19.03 30.44 12.73
N GLN A 176 -20.23 30.00 13.14
CA GLN A 176 -20.41 28.66 13.73
C GLN A 176 -20.06 27.56 12.73
N GLN A 177 -20.47 27.70 11.47
CA GLN A 177 -20.12 26.74 10.43
C GLN A 177 -18.60 26.63 10.23
N LEU A 178 -17.90 27.78 10.16
CA LEU A 178 -16.44 27.82 9.99
C LEU A 178 -15.69 27.29 11.22
N VAL A 179 -16.21 27.52 12.43
CA VAL A 179 -15.64 26.94 13.67
C VAL A 179 -15.81 25.42 13.68
N PHE A 180 -16.97 24.92 13.26
CA PHE A 180 -17.20 23.48 13.12
C PHE A 180 -16.24 22.85 12.11
N PHE A 181 -16.13 23.45 10.91
CA PHE A 181 -15.13 23.07 9.90
C PHE A 181 -13.70 23.07 10.48
N ALA A 182 -13.28 24.14 11.16
CA ALA A 182 -11.94 24.24 11.72
C ALA A 182 -11.67 23.16 12.79
N THR A 183 -12.69 22.81 13.58
CA THR A 183 -12.62 21.72 14.57
C THR A 183 -12.39 20.37 13.88
N GLU A 184 -13.09 20.11 12.79
CA GLU A 184 -12.90 18.87 12.02
C GLU A 184 -11.54 18.83 11.32
N VAL A 185 -11.07 19.95 10.77
CA VAL A 185 -9.71 20.06 10.23
C VAL A 185 -8.68 19.78 11.32
N HIS A 186 -8.84 20.36 12.51
CA HIS A 186 -7.95 20.12 13.65
C HIS A 186 -7.90 18.63 14.02
N GLN A 187 -9.05 17.95 14.09
CA GLN A 187 -9.12 16.51 14.36
C GLN A 187 -8.47 15.70 13.22
N LEU A 188 -8.65 16.10 11.97
CA LEU A 188 -8.09 15.42 10.81
C LEU A 188 -6.56 15.53 10.78
N VAL A 189 -5.99 16.69 11.10
CA VAL A 189 -4.53 16.89 11.10
C VAL A 189 -3.83 16.34 12.35
N ASP A 190 -4.58 15.90 13.36
CA ASP A 190 -4.03 15.29 14.57
C ASP A 190 -3.36 13.94 14.26
N ILE A 191 -2.05 13.99 14.06
CA ILE A 191 -1.22 12.82 13.77
C ILE A 191 -1.07 11.88 14.97
N TRP A 192 -1.34 12.35 16.19
CA TRP A 192 -1.17 11.59 17.43
C TRP A 192 -2.41 10.74 17.74
N ASN A 193 -3.58 11.13 17.22
CA ASN A 193 -4.78 10.33 17.34
C ASN A 193 -4.70 9.05 16.48
N VAL A 194 -4.42 7.94 17.13
CA VAL A 194 -4.25 6.61 16.51
C VAL A 194 -5.55 6.10 15.85
N LYS A 195 -6.71 6.57 16.31
CA LYS A 195 -8.04 6.14 15.84
C LYS A 195 -8.41 6.80 14.50
N PRO A 196 -9.29 6.17 13.69
CA PRO A 196 -9.81 6.81 12.50
C PRO A 196 -10.67 8.02 12.89
N VAL A 197 -10.49 9.12 12.18
CA VAL A 197 -11.31 10.33 12.30
C VAL A 197 -12.21 10.39 11.07
N TYR A 198 -13.52 10.39 11.31
CA TYR A 198 -14.55 10.49 10.26
C TYR A 198 -15.18 11.88 10.37
N ALA A 199 -14.66 12.84 9.61
CA ALA A 199 -15.23 14.19 9.55
C ALA A 199 -16.64 14.12 8.94
N LYS A 200 -17.59 14.90 9.44
CA LYS A 200 -18.95 14.96 8.89
C LYS A 200 -18.94 15.51 7.47
N HIS A 201 -18.14 16.53 7.19
CA HIS A 201 -18.08 17.11 5.83
C HIS A 201 -17.57 16.12 4.78
N ASP A 202 -16.71 15.17 5.17
CA ASP A 202 -16.29 14.05 4.32
C ASP A 202 -15.70 12.92 5.17
N PRO A 203 -16.46 11.86 5.47
CA PRO A 203 -15.98 10.76 6.31
C PRO A 203 -14.93 9.92 5.59
N HIS A 204 -14.83 9.99 4.26
CA HIS A 204 -13.90 9.21 3.46
C HIS A 204 -12.44 9.63 3.66
N LEU A 205 -12.21 10.83 4.21
CA LEU A 205 -10.89 11.38 4.51
C LEU A 205 -10.16 10.65 5.65
N TRP A 206 -10.81 9.70 6.32
CA TRP A 206 -10.24 8.93 7.43
C TRP A 206 -8.90 8.24 7.09
N THR A 207 -8.61 7.98 5.81
CA THR A 207 -7.34 7.38 5.37
C THR A 207 -6.17 8.36 5.35
N ILE A 208 -6.43 9.67 5.24
CA ILE A 208 -5.38 10.70 5.08
C ILE A 208 -4.45 10.79 6.30
N PRO A 209 -4.95 10.78 7.55
CA PRO A 209 -4.08 10.79 8.73
C PRO A 209 -3.22 9.54 8.82
N TYR A 210 -3.74 8.37 8.44
CA TYR A 210 -2.98 7.12 8.36
C TYR A 210 -1.85 7.22 7.34
N GLU A 211 -2.16 7.71 6.14
CA GLU A 211 -1.20 7.89 5.04
C GLU A 211 -0.04 8.82 5.45
N TYR A 212 -0.34 9.96 6.06
CA TYR A 212 0.68 10.91 6.49
C TYR A 212 1.52 10.37 7.67
N ARG A 213 0.89 9.78 8.68
CA ARG A 213 1.58 9.16 9.82
C ARG A 213 2.52 8.04 9.39
N ALA A 214 2.06 7.15 8.49
CA ALA A 214 2.89 6.09 7.94
C ALA A 214 4.08 6.62 7.15
N SER A 215 3.90 7.77 6.48
CA SER A 215 4.99 8.44 5.77
C SER A 215 6.06 8.97 6.72
N ILE A 216 5.66 9.60 7.83
CA ILE A 216 6.61 10.04 8.87
C ILE A 216 7.40 8.84 9.42
N HIS A 217 6.71 7.75 9.79
CA HIS A 217 7.36 6.56 10.32
C HIS A 217 8.34 5.95 9.31
N LEU A 218 7.96 5.91 8.03
CA LEU A 218 8.85 5.45 6.96
C LEU A 218 10.09 6.34 6.83
N TYR A 219 9.92 7.66 6.79
CA TYR A 219 11.06 8.58 6.65
C TYR A 219 12.01 8.52 7.84
N LEU A 220 11.48 8.42 9.06
CA LEU A 220 12.29 8.19 10.27
C LEU A 220 13.02 6.84 10.21
N THR A 221 12.35 5.79 9.73
CA THR A 221 12.96 4.47 9.57
C THR A 221 14.12 4.50 8.56
N ILE A 222 13.92 5.19 7.42
CA ILE A 222 14.97 5.34 6.41
C ILE A 222 16.15 6.13 6.97
N LEU A 223 15.88 7.20 7.71
CA LEU A 223 16.92 8.02 8.33
C LEU A 223 17.73 7.21 9.36
N ALA A 224 17.04 6.46 10.24
CA ALA A 224 17.67 5.62 11.25
C ALA A 224 18.52 4.50 10.65
N LEU A 225 18.08 3.93 9.51
CA LEU A 225 18.75 2.84 8.81
C LEU A 225 19.63 3.30 7.63
N ALA A 226 19.88 4.61 7.50
CA ALA A 226 20.58 5.18 6.36
C ALA A 226 22.03 4.69 6.25
N GLN A 227 22.69 4.51 7.39
CA GLN A 227 24.08 4.03 7.48
C GLN A 227 24.18 2.50 7.47
N CYS A 228 23.05 1.78 7.55
CA CYS A 228 23.05 0.33 7.56
C CYS A 228 23.21 -0.23 6.13
N HIS A 229 23.80 -1.42 6.05
CA HIS A 229 23.82 -2.20 4.80
C HIS A 229 22.40 -2.47 4.28
N CYS A 230 22.27 -2.65 2.97
CA CYS A 230 20.98 -2.80 2.28
C CYS A 230 20.12 -3.95 2.83
N PHE A 231 20.71 -5.08 3.22
CA PHE A 231 20.02 -6.21 3.83
C PHE A 231 19.56 -5.92 5.26
N VAL A 232 20.37 -5.22 6.05
CA VAL A 232 19.98 -4.80 7.41
C VAL A 232 18.81 -3.84 7.33
N ARG A 233 18.83 -2.91 6.37
CA ARG A 233 17.70 -2.00 6.12
C ARG A 233 16.44 -2.75 5.67
N LEU A 234 16.59 -3.73 4.77
CA LEU A 234 15.47 -4.60 4.36
C LEU A 234 14.88 -5.37 5.55
N GLY A 235 15.73 -6.00 6.35
CA GLY A 235 15.34 -6.68 7.59
C GLY A 235 14.66 -5.74 8.58
N GLY A 236 15.16 -4.50 8.71
CA GLY A 236 14.56 -3.45 9.53
C GLY A 236 13.13 -3.10 9.11
N PHE A 237 12.87 -2.96 7.79
CA PHE A 237 11.49 -2.76 7.31
C PHE A 237 10.57 -3.92 7.66
N VAL A 238 11.04 -5.17 7.50
CA VAL A 238 10.27 -6.37 7.81
C VAL A 238 10.01 -6.48 9.32
N ALA A 239 11.03 -6.29 10.15
CA ALA A 239 10.94 -6.35 11.61
C ALA A 239 9.99 -5.28 12.16
N LEU A 240 10.12 -4.03 11.69
CA LEU A 240 9.21 -2.95 12.08
C LEU A 240 7.78 -3.20 11.58
N SER A 241 7.60 -3.84 10.43
CA SER A 241 6.27 -4.26 9.96
C SER A 241 5.64 -5.28 10.91
N ALA A 242 6.40 -6.29 11.33
CA ALA A 242 5.93 -7.29 12.29
C ALA A 242 5.59 -6.67 13.65
N LEU A 243 6.41 -5.74 14.14
CA LEU A 243 6.13 -4.99 15.37
C LEU A 243 4.85 -4.15 15.26
N HIS A 244 4.67 -3.40 14.18
CA HIS A 244 3.45 -2.61 14.02
C HIS A 244 2.20 -3.49 13.91
N LEU A 245 2.32 -4.65 13.27
CA LEU A 245 1.24 -5.64 13.20
C LEU A 245 0.87 -6.17 14.59
N SER A 246 1.86 -6.49 15.44
CA SER A 246 1.61 -6.95 16.81
C SER A 246 0.99 -5.86 17.69
N LEU A 247 1.29 -4.58 17.42
CA LEU A 247 0.64 -3.42 18.02
C LEU A 247 -0.77 -3.14 17.45
N GLY A 248 -1.27 -3.97 16.52
CA GLY A 248 -2.59 -3.83 15.92
C GLY A 248 -2.72 -2.71 14.89
N ARG A 249 -1.60 -2.24 14.33
CA ARG A 249 -1.52 -1.22 13.27
C ARG A 249 -1.47 -1.93 11.93
N TRP A 250 -2.55 -1.89 11.16
CA TRP A 250 -2.69 -2.66 9.92
C TRP A 250 -2.13 -1.92 8.71
N GLU A 251 -2.12 -0.59 8.76
CA GLU A 251 -1.66 0.31 7.70
C GLU A 251 -0.14 0.39 7.61
N MET A 252 0.53 0.36 8.76
CA MET A 252 1.98 0.53 8.87
C MET A 252 2.76 -0.61 8.19
N PRO A 253 2.40 -1.90 8.36
CA PRO A 253 3.04 -3.00 7.64
C PRO A 253 2.93 -2.86 6.13
N LEU A 254 1.80 -2.41 5.59
CA LEU A 254 1.63 -2.24 4.14
C LEU A 254 2.60 -1.17 3.59
N PHE A 255 2.74 -0.07 4.32
CA PHE A 255 3.62 1.03 3.94
C PHE A 255 5.10 0.64 4.03
N LEU A 256 5.51 0.02 5.13
CA LEU A 256 6.89 -0.43 5.36
C LEU A 256 7.29 -1.58 4.42
N LEU A 257 6.40 -2.54 4.17
CA LEU A 257 6.66 -3.62 3.20
C LEU A 257 6.65 -3.10 1.76
N GLY A 258 5.89 -2.06 1.43
CA GLY A 258 6.04 -1.34 0.17
C GLY A 258 7.45 -0.78 -0.01
N ALA A 259 8.04 -0.22 1.05
CA ALA A 259 9.44 0.21 1.05
C ALA A 259 10.45 -0.95 1.02
N ALA A 260 10.14 -2.07 1.67
CA ALA A 260 10.93 -3.29 1.58
C ALA A 260 11.02 -3.79 0.13
N ILE A 261 9.91 -3.78 -0.61
CA ILE A 261 9.88 -4.13 -2.04
C ILE A 261 10.76 -3.16 -2.85
N ALA A 262 10.71 -1.85 -2.57
CA ALA A 262 11.58 -0.87 -3.23
C ALA A 262 13.07 -1.14 -2.94
N GLN A 263 13.43 -1.41 -1.68
CA GLN A 263 14.79 -1.76 -1.27
C GLN A 263 15.27 -3.04 -1.96
N TYR A 264 14.42 -4.06 -2.00
CA TYR A 264 14.71 -5.34 -2.63
C TYR A 264 14.99 -5.20 -4.13
N ARG A 265 14.24 -4.34 -4.83
CA ARG A 265 14.48 -4.05 -6.24
C ARG A 265 15.84 -3.39 -6.47
N ILE A 266 16.21 -2.42 -5.66
CA ILE A 266 17.54 -1.78 -5.75
C ILE A 266 18.66 -2.83 -5.56
N ILE A 267 18.49 -3.79 -4.64
CA ILE A 267 19.43 -4.89 -4.43
C ILE A 267 19.54 -5.77 -5.69
N CYS A 268 18.42 -6.13 -6.30
CA CYS A 268 18.40 -6.94 -7.52
C CYS A 268 18.98 -6.21 -8.74
N ASP A 269 18.77 -4.90 -8.84
CA ASP A 269 19.23 -4.08 -9.95
C ASP A 269 20.74 -3.78 -9.84
N ASN A 270 21.35 -3.93 -8.65
CA ASN A 270 22.78 -3.65 -8.40
C ASN A 270 23.54 -4.85 -7.78
N PRO A 271 23.59 -6.02 -8.44
CA PRO A 271 24.20 -7.22 -7.88
C PRO A 271 25.72 -7.10 -7.67
N SER A 272 26.39 -6.24 -8.45
CA SER A 272 27.82 -5.93 -8.33
C SER A 272 28.21 -5.25 -7.02
N SER A 273 27.24 -4.73 -6.25
CA SER A 273 27.48 -4.20 -4.90
C SER A 273 27.42 -5.28 -3.79
N LEU A 274 27.09 -6.53 -4.13
CA LEU A 274 26.81 -7.62 -3.19
C LEU A 274 27.93 -8.66 -3.06
N LEU A 275 28.92 -8.64 -3.95
CA LEU A 275 30.02 -9.61 -3.97
C LEU A 275 31.37 -8.90 -3.78
N PRO A 276 32.05 -9.08 -2.64
CA PRO A 276 33.49 -8.90 -2.58
C PRO A 276 34.14 -10.04 -3.39
N ASN A 277 34.84 -9.72 -4.48
CA ASN A 277 35.79 -10.59 -5.19
C ASN A 277 35.45 -12.09 -5.23
N SER A 278 34.50 -12.51 -6.08
CA SER A 278 34.45 -13.91 -6.51
C SER A 278 35.19 -14.02 -7.84
N ARG A 279 36.40 -14.59 -7.76
CA ARG A 279 37.26 -14.96 -8.89
C ARG A 279 36.47 -15.78 -9.91
N GLN A 280 36.78 -15.53 -11.17
CA GLN A 280 36.40 -16.32 -12.33
C GLN A 280 36.47 -17.83 -11.98
N SER A 281 35.32 -18.49 -11.95
CA SER A 281 35.28 -19.95 -11.92
C SER A 281 35.37 -20.43 -13.36
N GLU A 282 36.44 -21.18 -13.62
CA GLU A 282 36.80 -21.80 -14.88
C GLU A 282 35.67 -22.65 -15.47
N GLN A 283 35.55 -22.60 -16.80
CA GLN A 283 34.66 -23.46 -17.59
C GLN A 283 35.14 -24.92 -17.52
N MET A 284 34.21 -25.83 -17.23
CA MET A 284 34.37 -27.29 -17.40
C MET A 284 33.23 -27.88 -18.28
N PRO A 285 33.40 -29.09 -18.86
CA PRO A 285 33.04 -29.36 -20.25
C PRO A 285 31.56 -29.65 -20.57
N SER A 286 31.26 -29.52 -21.86
CA SER A 286 29.96 -29.36 -22.53
C SER A 286 29.02 -30.57 -22.62
N ASN A 287 29.15 -31.61 -21.80
CA ASN A 287 28.34 -32.84 -21.96
C ASN A 287 27.08 -32.92 -21.05
N ALA A 288 26.80 -31.88 -20.25
CA ALA A 288 25.62 -31.78 -19.40
C ALA A 288 24.45 -30.96 -20.02
N ALA A 289 24.58 -30.52 -21.27
CA ALA A 289 23.70 -29.51 -21.88
C ALA A 289 22.25 -29.99 -22.08
N GLN A 290 22.02 -31.22 -22.55
CA GLN A 290 20.67 -31.71 -22.86
C GLN A 290 19.84 -32.07 -21.61
N ASN A 291 20.46 -32.66 -20.58
CA ASN A 291 19.80 -32.89 -19.29
C ASN A 291 19.60 -31.58 -18.50
N GLY A 292 20.48 -30.58 -18.70
CA GLY A 292 20.34 -29.24 -18.17
C GLY A 292 19.18 -28.45 -18.79
N GLU A 293 18.96 -28.57 -20.10
CA GLU A 293 17.84 -27.94 -20.81
C GLU A 293 16.48 -28.49 -20.39
N ASN A 294 16.31 -29.81 -20.28
CA ASN A 294 15.03 -30.38 -19.83
C ASN A 294 14.73 -30.02 -18.36
N ARG A 295 15.76 -29.96 -17.50
CA ARG A 295 15.62 -29.50 -16.10
C ARG A 295 15.35 -28.01 -16.00
N SER A 296 15.93 -27.18 -16.88
CA SER A 296 15.71 -25.73 -16.90
C SER A 296 14.30 -25.40 -17.42
N LEU A 297 13.81 -26.10 -18.44
CA LEU A 297 12.45 -25.97 -18.96
C LEU A 297 11.39 -26.43 -17.94
N LEU A 298 11.60 -27.57 -17.28
CA LEU A 298 10.71 -28.03 -16.21
C LEU A 298 10.67 -27.02 -15.05
N ARG A 299 11.84 -26.53 -14.60
CA ARG A 299 11.94 -25.49 -13.57
C ARG A 299 11.22 -24.21 -13.98
N GLU A 300 11.33 -23.79 -15.24
CA GLU A 300 10.64 -22.61 -15.76
C GLU A 300 9.12 -22.81 -15.77
N ARG A 301 8.63 -23.96 -16.24
CA ARG A 301 7.20 -24.31 -16.24
C ARG A 301 6.63 -24.35 -14.82
N VAL A 302 7.30 -25.06 -13.91
CA VAL A 302 6.90 -25.13 -12.50
C VAL A 302 6.90 -23.74 -11.88
N SER A 303 7.92 -22.92 -12.15
CA SER A 303 7.99 -21.55 -11.64
C SER A 303 6.85 -20.66 -12.18
N LYS A 304 6.45 -20.82 -13.45
CA LYS A 304 5.28 -20.13 -14.03
C LYS A 304 3.98 -20.57 -13.36
N LEU A 305 3.80 -21.87 -13.14
CA LEU A 305 2.61 -22.40 -12.48
C LEU A 305 2.51 -21.93 -11.03
N VAL A 306 3.60 -21.96 -10.27
CA VAL A 306 3.65 -21.46 -8.89
C VAL A 306 3.28 -19.99 -8.83
N ARG A 307 3.80 -19.15 -9.74
CA ARG A 307 3.41 -17.74 -9.81
C ARG A 307 1.94 -17.54 -10.14
N LEU A 308 1.41 -18.27 -11.13
CA LEU A 308 0.00 -18.19 -11.49
C LEU A 308 -0.91 -18.59 -10.32
N LEU A 309 -0.55 -19.64 -9.58
CA LEU A 309 -1.27 -20.07 -8.38
C LEU A 309 -1.16 -19.02 -7.27
N ALA A 310 0.03 -18.49 -7.01
CA ALA A 310 0.23 -17.43 -6.02
C ALA A 310 -0.58 -16.17 -6.36
N PHE A 311 -0.63 -15.81 -7.65
CA PHE A 311 -1.45 -14.72 -8.16
C PHE A 311 -2.95 -14.97 -7.96
N ALA A 312 -3.43 -16.17 -8.28
CA ALA A 312 -4.83 -16.54 -8.07
C ALA A 312 -5.20 -16.50 -6.57
N VAL A 313 -4.33 -17.02 -5.69
CA VAL A 313 -4.50 -16.94 -4.23
C VAL A 313 -4.50 -15.49 -3.76
N ALA A 314 -3.60 -14.65 -4.28
CA ALA A 314 -3.55 -13.23 -3.96
C ALA A 314 -4.87 -12.52 -4.29
N LEU A 315 -5.39 -12.70 -5.51
CA LEU A 315 -6.67 -12.13 -5.93
C LEU A 315 -7.83 -12.63 -5.06
N TYR A 316 -7.82 -13.92 -4.71
CA TYR A 316 -8.83 -14.52 -3.85
C TYR A 316 -8.83 -13.90 -2.44
N LEU A 317 -7.66 -13.74 -1.82
CA LEU A 317 -7.53 -13.10 -0.50
C LEU A 317 -7.91 -11.61 -0.55
N MET A 318 -7.60 -10.92 -1.65
CA MET A 318 -8.02 -9.54 -1.91
C MET A 318 -9.54 -9.38 -2.00
N THR A 319 -10.27 -10.44 -2.36
CA THR A 319 -11.75 -10.40 -2.42
C THR A 319 -12.45 -10.74 -1.11
N TYR A 320 -11.72 -10.95 -0.01
CA TYR A 320 -12.32 -11.27 1.29
C TYR A 320 -13.39 -10.22 1.71
N PRO A 321 -14.61 -10.60 2.10
CA PRO A 321 -15.67 -9.63 2.38
C PRO A 321 -15.45 -8.87 3.68
N ILE A 322 -15.91 -7.60 3.76
CA ILE A 322 -15.74 -6.73 4.95
C ILE A 322 -16.38 -7.37 6.18
N ALA A 323 -17.58 -7.93 6.00
CA ALA A 323 -18.30 -8.63 7.04
C ALA A 323 -17.90 -10.11 7.16
N GLY A 324 -16.92 -10.62 6.39
CA GLY A 324 -16.63 -12.05 6.27
C GLY A 324 -16.35 -12.80 7.58
N TYR A 325 -15.82 -12.10 8.59
CA TYR A 325 -15.56 -12.70 9.91
C TYR A 325 -16.80 -12.72 10.81
N LYS A 326 -17.79 -11.85 10.56
CA LYS A 326 -19.08 -11.81 11.29
C LYS A 326 -20.19 -12.57 10.56
N ARG A 327 -20.15 -12.52 9.24
CA ARG A 327 -21.12 -13.03 8.26
C ARG A 327 -20.36 -13.93 7.28
N PRO A 328 -20.00 -15.14 7.71
CA PRO A 328 -19.14 -16.02 6.94
C PRO A 328 -19.87 -16.54 5.71
N ALA A 329 -19.40 -16.13 4.53
CA ALA A 329 -19.85 -16.68 3.25
C ALA A 329 -19.10 -17.99 2.95
N PRO A 330 -19.76 -19.02 2.36
CA PRO A 330 -19.20 -20.37 2.18
C PRO A 330 -17.78 -20.43 1.62
N GLY A 331 -17.44 -19.56 0.66
CA GLY A 331 -16.09 -19.51 0.10
C GLY A 331 -15.02 -19.14 1.13
N TYR A 332 -15.30 -18.21 2.03
CA TYR A 332 -14.29 -17.54 2.88
C TYR A 332 -14.23 -18.08 4.32
N ILE A 333 -15.10 -19.02 4.70
CA ILE A 333 -15.22 -19.51 6.09
C ILE A 333 -13.88 -20.01 6.63
N TRP A 334 -13.14 -20.77 5.82
CA TRP A 334 -11.88 -21.36 6.23
C TRP A 334 -10.80 -20.32 6.55
N ILE A 335 -10.82 -19.15 5.90
CA ILE A 335 -9.86 -18.06 6.15
C ILE A 335 -9.99 -17.57 7.59
N ASN A 336 -11.22 -17.56 8.14
CA ASN A 336 -11.48 -17.07 9.49
C ASN A 336 -10.73 -17.87 10.56
N ASN A 337 -10.37 -19.13 10.28
CA ASN A 337 -9.60 -19.98 11.19
C ASN A 337 -8.12 -19.54 11.30
N TYR A 338 -7.60 -18.85 10.29
CA TYR A 338 -6.21 -18.38 10.23
C TYR A 338 -6.05 -16.94 10.74
N ILE A 339 -7.15 -16.23 11.00
CA ILE A 339 -7.10 -14.87 11.54
C ILE A 339 -6.81 -14.95 13.05
N PRO A 340 -5.69 -14.40 13.54
CA PRO A 340 -5.36 -14.47 14.96
C PRO A 340 -6.42 -13.79 15.83
N ARG A 341 -6.77 -14.41 16.97
CA ARG A 341 -7.83 -13.90 17.86
C ARG A 341 -7.55 -12.49 18.39
N TRP A 342 -6.27 -12.16 18.59
CA TRP A 342 -5.82 -10.85 19.07
C TRP A 342 -5.90 -9.74 18.01
N TYR A 343 -6.07 -10.09 16.73
CA TYR A 343 -6.09 -9.11 15.65
C TYR A 343 -7.45 -8.40 15.57
N LYS A 344 -7.50 -7.12 15.94
CA LYS A 344 -8.75 -6.34 16.05
C LYS A 344 -9.45 -6.12 14.71
N ARG A 345 -8.69 -5.82 13.65
CA ARG A 345 -9.20 -5.47 12.31
C ARG A 345 -9.27 -6.70 11.39
N LYS A 346 -10.00 -7.74 11.83
CA LYS A 346 -10.05 -9.07 11.17
C LYS A 346 -10.33 -8.98 9.66
N GLU A 347 -11.15 -8.02 9.25
CA GLU A 347 -11.51 -7.79 7.85
C GLU A 347 -10.35 -7.31 6.96
N LYS A 348 -9.30 -6.74 7.55
CA LYS A 348 -8.15 -6.18 6.83
C LYS A 348 -7.07 -7.22 6.58
N LEU A 349 -6.88 -8.19 7.46
CA LEU A 349 -5.72 -9.08 7.42
C LEU A 349 -5.62 -9.91 6.12
N PRO A 350 -6.68 -10.63 5.68
CA PRO A 350 -6.61 -11.42 4.45
C PRO A 350 -6.31 -10.53 3.23
N LYS A 351 -6.98 -9.37 3.15
CA LYS A 351 -6.75 -8.38 2.09
C LYS A 351 -5.32 -7.87 2.08
N SER A 352 -4.75 -7.57 3.24
CA SER A 352 -3.38 -7.08 3.37
C SER A 352 -2.39 -8.13 2.86
N ILE A 353 -2.57 -9.39 3.24
CA ILE A 353 -1.74 -10.50 2.77
C ILE A 353 -1.89 -10.66 1.25
N GLY A 354 -3.12 -10.67 0.73
CA GLY A 354 -3.38 -10.79 -0.71
C GLY A 354 -2.72 -9.67 -1.52
N VAL A 355 -2.83 -8.41 -1.08
CA VAL A 355 -2.17 -7.28 -1.76
C VAL A 355 -0.65 -7.42 -1.72
N LEU A 356 -0.05 -7.75 -0.57
CA LEU A 356 1.40 -7.95 -0.48
C LEU A 356 1.87 -9.10 -1.37
N MET A 357 1.10 -10.19 -1.44
CA MET A 357 1.36 -11.30 -2.34
C MET A 357 1.33 -10.86 -3.81
N PHE A 358 0.31 -10.11 -4.20
CA PHE A 358 0.17 -9.55 -5.55
C PHE A 358 1.39 -8.69 -5.96
N PHE A 359 1.83 -7.78 -5.07
CA PHE A 359 2.99 -6.94 -5.37
C PHE A 359 4.31 -7.73 -5.44
N ALA A 360 4.50 -8.72 -4.57
CA ALA A 360 5.73 -9.49 -4.60
C ALA A 360 5.75 -10.57 -5.72
N ASP A 361 4.59 -11.05 -6.20
CA ASP A 361 4.51 -11.91 -7.40
C ASP A 361 4.82 -11.12 -8.69
N SER A 362 4.20 -9.94 -8.85
CA SER A 362 4.44 -9.04 -10.00
C SER A 362 5.88 -8.54 -10.13
N HIS A 363 6.70 -8.71 -9.09
CA HIS A 363 8.11 -8.33 -9.07
C HIS A 363 9.08 -9.51 -8.93
N ASN A 364 8.65 -10.76 -9.13
CA ASN A 364 9.49 -11.96 -8.94
C ASN A 364 10.21 -11.99 -7.57
N THR A 365 9.59 -11.39 -6.55
CA THR A 365 10.22 -11.07 -5.27
C THR A 365 10.14 -12.26 -4.32
N TRP A 366 9.00 -12.97 -4.22
CA TRP A 366 8.78 -14.05 -3.25
C TRP A 366 9.84 -15.16 -3.26
N VAL A 367 10.11 -15.73 -4.44
CA VAL A 367 11.04 -16.86 -4.58
C VAL A 367 12.44 -16.46 -4.15
N LYS A 368 12.84 -15.23 -4.45
CA LYS A 368 14.19 -14.75 -4.16
C LYS A 368 14.32 -14.15 -2.75
N LEU A 369 13.25 -13.61 -2.16
CA LEU A 369 13.25 -13.06 -0.79
C LEU A 369 13.30 -14.19 0.25
N CYS A 370 12.56 -15.29 0.04
CA CYS A 370 12.69 -16.49 0.86
C CYS A 370 14.11 -17.09 0.75
N LEU A 371 14.67 -17.17 -0.46
CA LEU A 371 16.04 -17.64 -0.66
C LEU A 371 17.08 -16.68 -0.03
N ALA A 372 16.88 -15.37 -0.13
CA ALA A 372 17.78 -14.38 0.46
C ALA A 372 17.70 -14.36 1.99
N CYS A 373 16.54 -14.55 2.59
CA CYS A 373 16.41 -14.69 4.06
C CYS A 373 17.08 -15.97 4.58
N ILE A 374 17.00 -17.08 3.83
CA ILE A 374 17.74 -18.32 4.14
C ILE A 374 19.26 -18.08 4.02
N TRP A 375 19.72 -17.42 2.95
CA TRP A 375 21.14 -17.09 2.76
C TRP A 375 21.68 -16.08 3.78
N CYS A 376 20.86 -15.14 4.25
CA CYS A 376 21.25 -14.18 5.29
C CYS A 376 21.34 -14.81 6.68
N MET A 377 20.57 -15.89 6.93
CA MET A 377 20.67 -16.63 8.20
C MET A 377 21.96 -17.46 8.28
N ASP A 378 22.47 -17.97 7.15
CA ASP A 378 23.75 -18.69 7.07
C ASP A 378 25.01 -17.80 7.20
N LEU A 379 24.85 -16.46 7.15
CA LEU A 379 25.97 -15.50 7.30
C LEU A 379 26.08 -14.90 8.72
N SER A 380 25.43 -15.51 9.71
CA SER A 380 25.61 -15.15 11.12
C SER A 380 26.82 -15.93 11.68
N PHE A 381 27.85 -15.19 12.13
CA PHE A 381 29.09 -15.61 12.80
C PHE A 381 30.37 -15.57 11.97
N THR A 382 30.74 -14.38 11.51
CA THR A 382 32.14 -13.93 11.59
C THR A 382 32.21 -12.72 12.52
N PRO A 383 33.10 -12.72 13.54
CA PRO A 383 33.20 -11.60 14.46
C PRO A 383 33.68 -10.35 13.72
N LEU A 384 32.96 -9.24 13.94
CA LEU A 384 33.33 -7.91 13.47
C LEU A 384 34.61 -7.45 14.17
N ASP A 385 35.72 -7.39 13.44
CA ASP A 385 36.86 -6.56 13.79
C ASP A 385 36.45 -5.08 13.67
N MET A 386 35.91 -4.55 14.78
CA MET A 386 35.80 -3.11 14.98
C MET A 386 37.19 -2.53 15.26
N GLN A 387 37.91 -2.18 14.20
CA GLN A 387 39.04 -1.25 14.33
C GLN A 387 38.48 0.16 14.57
N PHE A 388 38.42 0.55 15.84
CA PHE A 388 38.32 1.95 16.22
C PHE A 388 39.63 2.66 15.82
N PRO A 389 39.59 3.82 15.15
CA PRO A 389 40.79 4.63 14.98
C PRO A 389 41.26 5.13 16.36
N THR A 390 42.38 4.58 16.82
CA THR A 390 43.15 5.09 17.96
C THR A 390 43.67 6.48 17.61
N GLY A 391 43.02 7.50 18.15
CA GLY A 391 43.43 8.88 17.88
C GLY A 391 42.64 9.93 18.65
N PHE A 392 42.39 9.72 19.95
CA PHE A 392 41.95 10.78 20.87
C PHE A 392 42.39 10.44 22.30
N GLY A 393 43.70 10.39 22.51
CA GLY A 393 44.31 10.42 23.84
C GLY A 393 44.80 11.83 24.13
N GLY A 394 44.05 12.58 24.95
CA GLY A 394 44.53 13.85 25.49
C GLY A 394 43.52 15.00 25.48
N LEU A 395 42.39 14.88 26.19
CA LEU A 395 41.68 16.06 26.71
C LEU A 395 40.70 15.72 27.85
N LEU A 396 41.14 15.03 28.90
CA LEU A 396 40.38 14.86 30.15
C LEU A 396 41.31 15.00 31.36
N ALA A 397 41.90 16.18 31.50
CA ALA A 397 42.66 16.57 32.68
C ALA A 397 42.54 18.07 32.97
N THR A 398 41.33 18.64 32.91
CA THR A 398 41.01 19.89 33.61
C THR A 398 39.50 20.01 33.74
N ILE A 399 38.98 19.74 34.93
CA ILE A 399 37.88 20.44 35.63
C ILE A 399 37.68 19.62 36.92
N ARG A 400 38.19 20.19 37.99
CA ARG A 400 37.80 19.92 39.37
C ARG A 400 36.94 21.09 39.81
#